data_AF-A0A7X2LCJ7-F1
#
_entry.id   AF-A0A7X2LCJ7-F1
#
_cell.length_a   1.000
_cell.length_b   1.000
_cell.length_c   1.000
_cell.angle_alpha   90.00
_cell.angle_beta   90.00
_cell.angle_gamma   90.00
#
_symmetry.space_group_name_H-M   'P 1'
#
loop_
_entity.id
_entity.type
_entity.pdbx_description
1 polymer ?
#
loop_
_entity_poly.entity_id
_entity_poly.type
_entity_poly.pdbx_seq_one_letter_code
_entity_poly.pdbx_strand_id
1 'polypeptide(L)'
;MGKKETEEAIEEAQRGGLKRFDSVEALFADLNADDTPEIDEGSTNVYAELGRPDADEMQVKATLVTKISQAIAARPLSNDQAAAALGLTLAELGELLTGHFCAHSVDDLERLAALLDEAGR
;
A
#
# COMPACT_ATOMS: atom_id res chain seq x y z
N MET A 1 25.45 -8.23 -37.81
CA MET A 1 24.57 -7.09 -37.48
C MET A 1 24.05 -6.51 -38.78
N GLY A 2 22.95 -7.10 -39.25
CA GLY A 2 22.35 -6.80 -40.54
C GLY A 2 21.33 -5.68 -40.37
N LYS A 3 21.22 -4.82 -41.39
CA LYS A 3 20.31 -3.66 -41.52
C LYS A 3 18.82 -3.96 -41.25
N LYS A 4 18.44 -5.23 -41.04
CA LYS A 4 17.07 -5.67 -40.75
C LYS A 4 16.58 -5.24 -39.35
N GLU A 5 17.43 -5.27 -38.33
CA GLU A 5 16.99 -4.95 -36.96
C GLU A 5 16.61 -3.47 -36.80
N THR A 6 17.25 -2.57 -37.55
CA THR A 6 16.91 -1.14 -37.54
C THR A 6 15.67 -0.80 -38.36
N GLU A 7 15.30 -1.63 -39.33
CA GLU A 7 14.15 -1.40 -40.21
C GLU A 7 12.87 -1.90 -39.56
N GLU A 8 12.93 -3.04 -38.87
CA GLU A 8 11.83 -3.64 -38.11
C GLU A 8 11.38 -2.76 -36.92
N ALA A 9 12.33 -2.09 -36.26
CA ALA A 9 12.03 -1.14 -35.17
C ALA A 9 11.33 0.15 -35.66
N ILE A 10 11.60 0.60 -36.90
CA ILE A 10 10.95 1.77 -37.49
C ILE A 10 9.54 1.39 -37.98
N GLU A 11 9.36 0.16 -38.47
CA GLU A 11 8.07 -0.36 -38.91
C GLU A 11 7.10 -0.59 -37.73
N GLU A 12 7.61 -1.04 -36.58
CA GLU A 12 6.82 -1.15 -35.35
C GLU A 12 6.36 0.21 -34.81
N ALA A 13 7.20 1.25 -34.91
CA ALA A 13 6.79 2.62 -34.58
C ALA A 13 5.70 3.16 -35.52
N GLN A 14 5.66 2.70 -36.77
CA GLN A 14 4.61 3.04 -37.75
C GLN A 14 3.33 2.20 -37.58
N ARG A 15 3.35 1.11 -36.79
CA ARG A 15 2.15 0.36 -36.39
C ARG A 15 1.27 1.15 -35.43
N GLY A 16 1.85 2.11 -34.69
CA GLY A 16 1.15 3.10 -33.88
C GLY A 16 0.47 4.18 -34.72
N GLY A 17 -0.28 3.78 -35.76
CA GLY A 17 -1.13 4.71 -36.48
C GLY A 17 -2.12 5.32 -35.50
N LEU A 18 -2.19 6.65 -35.44
CA LEU A 18 -3.19 7.38 -34.65
C LEU A 18 -4.57 6.90 -35.13
N LYS A 19 -5.22 5.99 -34.38
CA LYS A 19 -6.56 5.49 -34.73
C LYS A 19 -7.49 6.69 -34.85
N ARG A 20 -8.10 6.85 -36.02
CA ARG A 20 -9.10 7.88 -36.24
C ARG A 20 -10.44 7.31 -35.78
N PHE A 21 -11.01 7.90 -34.75
CA PHE A 21 -12.30 7.49 -34.20
C PHE A 21 -13.40 8.38 -34.77
N ASP A 22 -14.50 7.75 -35.22
CA ASP A 22 -15.64 8.45 -35.82
C ASP A 22 -16.54 9.12 -34.75
N SER A 23 -16.36 8.76 -33.48
CA SER A 23 -17.05 9.33 -32.32
C SER A 23 -16.22 9.16 -31.05
N VAL A 24 -16.45 10.05 -30.08
CA VAL A 24 -15.89 9.97 -28.72
C VAL A 24 -16.29 8.64 -28.05
N GLU A 25 -17.50 8.15 -28.32
CA GLU A 25 -18.00 6.88 -27.79
C GLU A 25 -17.20 5.66 -28.32
N ALA A 26 -16.79 5.70 -29.58
CA ALA A 26 -15.97 4.65 -30.19
C ALA A 26 -14.51 4.67 -29.66
N LEU A 27 -14.00 5.85 -29.29
CA LEU A 27 -12.70 5.98 -28.63
C LEU A 27 -12.74 5.37 -27.21
N PHE A 28 -13.79 5.65 -26.44
CA PHE A 28 -13.93 5.06 -25.09
C PHE A 28 -14.08 3.54 -25.14
N ALA A 29 -14.81 3.00 -26.11
CA ALA A 29 -14.94 1.55 -26.28
C ALA A 29 -13.60 0.86 -26.60
N ASP A 30 -12.73 1.47 -27.41
CA ASP A 30 -11.40 0.92 -27.74
C ASP A 30 -10.41 1.01 -26.57
N LEU A 31 -10.49 2.10 -25.78
CA LEU A 31 -9.69 2.24 -24.54
C LEU A 31 -10.14 1.27 -23.44
N ASN A 32 -11.43 1.01 -23.35
CA ASN A 32 -12.02 0.03 -22.42
C ASN A 32 -11.99 -1.41 -22.97
N ALA A 33 -11.49 -1.63 -24.20
CA ALA A 33 -11.36 -2.97 -24.79
C ALA A 33 -10.11 -3.71 -24.30
N ASP A 34 -9.16 -3.02 -23.69
CA ASP A 34 -8.12 -3.64 -22.89
C ASP A 34 -8.77 -4.02 -21.55
N ASP A 35 -8.60 -5.28 -21.10
CA ASP A 35 -9.15 -5.88 -19.87
C ASP A 35 -8.65 -5.16 -18.59
N THR A 36 -8.81 -3.85 -18.54
CA THR A 36 -8.47 -2.99 -17.41
C THR A 36 -9.51 -3.32 -16.35
N PRO A 37 -9.10 -3.96 -15.23
CA PRO A 37 -10.06 -4.37 -14.23
C PRO A 37 -10.81 -3.14 -13.73
N GLU A 38 -12.14 -3.26 -13.63
CA GLU A 38 -12.94 -2.27 -12.92
C GLU A 38 -12.36 -2.12 -11.52
N ILE A 39 -11.95 -0.90 -11.18
CA ILE A 39 -11.42 -0.57 -9.85
C ILE A 39 -12.63 -0.22 -8.98
N ASP A 40 -13.03 -1.14 -8.12
CA ASP A 40 -14.00 -0.82 -7.08
C ASP A 40 -13.36 0.09 -6.02
N GLU A 41 -14.04 1.19 -5.69
CA GLU A 41 -13.64 2.01 -4.55
C GLU A 41 -13.78 1.18 -3.27
N GLY A 42 -12.64 0.85 -2.67
CA GLY A 42 -12.59 0.05 -1.45
C GLY A 42 -13.38 0.67 -0.30
N SER A 43 -14.00 -0.17 0.53
CA SER A 43 -14.75 0.29 1.70
C SER A 43 -13.82 0.87 2.79
N THR A 44 -14.42 1.52 3.80
CA THR A 44 -13.68 2.05 4.96
C THR A 44 -13.04 0.94 5.82
N ASN A 45 -13.50 -0.31 5.72
CA ASN A 45 -12.97 -1.45 6.46
C ASN A 45 -12.82 -2.68 5.54
N VAL A 46 -11.62 -2.84 4.99
CA VAL A 46 -11.27 -3.98 4.12
C VAL A 46 -11.45 -5.33 4.84
N TYR A 47 -11.29 -5.39 6.17
CA TYR A 47 -11.48 -6.64 6.90
C TYR A 47 -12.95 -7.08 6.93
N ALA A 48 -13.89 -6.14 7.02
CA ALA A 48 -15.32 -6.43 6.99
C ALA A 48 -15.73 -6.96 5.61
N GLU A 49 -15.16 -6.39 4.56
CA GLU A 49 -15.37 -6.79 3.17
C GLU A 49 -14.83 -8.19 2.88
N LEU A 50 -13.69 -8.54 3.49
CA LEU A 50 -13.13 -9.89 3.44
C LEU A 50 -13.87 -10.91 4.35
N GLY A 51 -14.93 -10.50 5.04
CA GLY A 51 -15.73 -11.37 5.89
C GLY A 51 -15.01 -11.83 7.17
N ARG A 52 -14.03 -11.06 7.66
CA ARG A 52 -13.36 -11.34 8.93
C ARG A 52 -14.34 -11.16 10.11
N PRO A 53 -14.42 -12.14 11.03
CA PRO A 53 -15.29 -12.02 12.20
C PRO A 53 -14.83 -10.94 13.19
N ASP A 54 -13.55 -10.59 13.16
CA ASP A 54 -12.87 -9.60 14.00
C ASP A 54 -12.58 -8.29 13.24
N ALA A 55 -13.36 -8.00 12.20
CA ALA A 55 -13.08 -6.91 11.26
C ALA A 55 -12.88 -5.53 11.91
N ASP A 56 -13.74 -5.16 12.86
CA ASP A 56 -13.65 -3.86 13.53
C ASP A 56 -12.41 -3.78 14.44
N GLU A 57 -12.11 -4.85 15.16
CA GLU A 57 -10.91 -4.94 16.00
C GLU A 57 -9.64 -4.86 15.15
N MET A 58 -9.61 -5.59 14.02
CA MET A 58 -8.49 -5.56 13.09
C MET A 58 -8.27 -4.18 12.48
N GLN A 59 -9.34 -3.46 12.14
CA GLN A 59 -9.26 -2.09 11.64
C GLN A 59 -8.66 -1.14 12.70
N VAL A 60 -9.06 -1.29 13.97
CA VAL A 60 -8.48 -0.52 15.09
C VAL A 60 -6.99 -0.81 15.24
N LYS A 61 -6.60 -2.10 15.27
CA LYS A 61 -5.20 -2.51 15.37
C LYS A 61 -4.36 -1.96 14.22
N ALA A 62 -4.83 -2.08 12.99
CA ALA A 62 -4.15 -1.56 11.81
C ALA A 62 -3.95 -0.04 11.89
N THR A 63 -4.97 0.68 12.38
CA THR A 63 -4.91 2.13 12.58
C THR A 63 -3.85 2.50 13.64
N LEU A 64 -3.77 1.76 14.74
CA LEU A 64 -2.77 1.99 15.79
C LEU A 64 -1.34 1.73 15.29
N VAL A 65 -1.11 0.61 14.60
CA VAL A 65 0.20 0.30 14.01
C VAL A 65 0.61 1.35 12.98
N THR A 66 -0.33 1.84 12.17
CA THR A 66 -0.08 2.95 11.24
C THR A 66 0.39 4.21 11.97
N LYS A 67 -0.26 4.58 13.08
CA LYS A 67 0.15 5.73 13.91
C LYS A 67 1.54 5.52 14.50
N ILE A 68 1.86 4.32 14.99
CA ILE A 68 3.20 3.99 15.50
C ILE A 68 4.25 4.15 14.40
N SER A 69 4.01 3.58 13.22
CA SER A 69 4.90 3.71 12.07
C SER A 69 5.14 5.16 11.67
N GLN A 70 4.08 5.96 11.61
CA GLN A 70 4.18 7.40 11.31
C GLN A 70 4.94 8.16 12.39
N ALA A 71 4.71 7.86 13.67
CA ALA A 71 5.42 8.50 14.78
C ALA A 71 6.91 8.16 14.78
N ILE A 72 7.28 6.93 14.41
CA ILE A 72 8.68 6.53 14.21
C ILE A 72 9.27 7.29 13.01
N ALA A 73 8.59 7.32 11.87
CA ALA A 73 9.07 7.99 10.66
C ALA A 73 9.19 9.52 10.78
N ALA A 74 8.34 10.14 11.59
CA ALA A 74 8.41 11.56 11.90
C ALA A 74 9.65 11.94 12.74
N ARG A 75 10.32 10.95 13.33
CA ARG A 75 11.51 11.13 14.16
C ARG A 75 12.73 10.57 13.41
N PRO A 76 13.93 11.14 13.61
CA PRO A 76 15.16 10.57 13.09
C PRO A 76 15.61 9.35 13.92
N LEU A 77 14.69 8.45 14.27
CA LEU A 77 14.98 7.24 15.02
C LEU A 77 15.36 6.12 14.06
N SER A 78 16.47 5.43 14.34
CA SER A 78 16.72 4.13 13.71
C SER A 78 15.75 3.08 14.25
N ASN A 79 15.57 1.97 13.52
CA ASN A 79 14.73 0.86 13.99
C ASN A 79 15.18 0.34 15.35
N ASP A 80 16.48 0.32 15.65
CA ASP A 80 17.00 -0.08 16.97
C ASP A 80 16.58 0.91 18.08
N GLN A 81 16.62 2.21 17.80
CA GLN A 81 16.21 3.25 18.75
C GLN A 81 14.70 3.21 18.98
N ALA A 82 13.92 3.00 17.92
CA ALA A 82 12.48 2.84 18.02
C ALA A 82 12.10 1.59 18.83
N ALA A 83 12.78 0.46 18.58
CA ALA A 83 12.56 -0.78 19.33
C ALA A 83 12.88 -0.59 20.81
N ALA A 84 14.02 0.06 21.12
CA ALA A 84 14.39 0.39 22.49
C ALA A 84 13.38 1.33 23.18
N ALA A 85 12.89 2.36 22.48
CA ALA A 85 11.91 3.31 23.02
C ALA A 85 10.56 2.65 23.31
N LEU A 86 10.19 1.65 22.51
CA LEU A 86 8.95 0.89 22.64
C LEU A 86 9.08 -0.30 23.61
N GLY A 87 10.30 -0.63 24.06
CA GLY A 87 10.58 -1.81 24.89
C GLY A 87 10.40 -3.14 24.13
N LEU A 88 10.57 -3.11 22.81
CA LEU A 88 10.47 -4.26 21.91
C LEU A 88 11.86 -4.69 21.44
N THR A 89 11.99 -5.93 21.00
CA THR A 89 13.13 -6.35 20.20
C THR A 89 13.04 -5.79 18.77
N LEU A 90 14.18 -5.71 18.07
CA LEU A 90 14.20 -5.29 16.65
C LEU A 90 13.34 -6.20 15.77
N ALA A 91 13.33 -7.50 16.07
CA ALA A 91 12.52 -8.48 15.35
C ALA A 91 11.02 -8.24 15.56
N GLU A 92 10.58 -8.06 16.82
CA GLU A 92 9.18 -7.75 17.13
C GLU A 92 8.72 -6.44 16.49
N LEU A 93 9.58 -5.41 16.47
CA LEU A 93 9.28 -4.17 15.77
C LEU A 93 9.14 -4.38 14.26
N GLY A 94 10.02 -5.18 13.65
CA GLY A 94 9.95 -5.52 12.24
C GLY A 94 8.65 -6.25 11.88
N GLU A 95 8.27 -7.25 12.66
CA GLU A 95 7.01 -7.98 12.53
C GLU A 95 5.81 -7.02 12.65
N LEU A 96 5.80 -6.16 13.66
CA LEU A 96 4.75 -5.18 13.89
C LEU A 96 4.56 -4.26 12.67
N LEU A 97 5.65 -3.66 12.17
CA LEU A 97 5.62 -2.69 11.08
C LEU A 97 5.35 -3.33 9.70
N THR A 98 5.56 -4.64 9.56
CA THR A 98 5.28 -5.39 8.32
C THR A 98 3.86 -5.97 8.27
N GLY A 99 3.05 -5.77 9.31
CA GLY A 99 1.65 -6.20 9.35
C GLY A 99 1.37 -7.44 10.20
N HIS A 100 2.38 -8.00 10.87
CA HIS A 100 2.25 -9.19 11.73
C HIS A 100 1.78 -8.84 13.15
N PHE A 101 0.78 -7.96 13.27
CA PHE A 101 0.31 -7.45 14.55
C PHE A 101 -0.97 -8.13 15.07
N CYS A 102 -1.49 -9.14 14.38
CA CYS A 102 -2.76 -9.80 14.75
C CYS A 102 -2.73 -10.41 16.18
N ALA A 103 -1.56 -10.87 16.62
CA ALA A 103 -1.37 -11.47 17.94
C ALA A 103 -1.34 -10.44 19.09
N HIS A 104 -1.15 -9.15 18.77
CA HIS A 104 -1.21 -8.10 19.78
C HIS A 104 -2.65 -7.76 20.12
N SER A 105 -2.90 -7.44 21.40
CA SER A 105 -4.17 -6.85 21.80
C SER A 105 -4.24 -5.38 21.38
N VAL A 106 -5.46 -4.82 21.34
CA VAL A 106 -5.64 -3.38 21.10
C VAL A 106 -4.93 -2.58 22.19
N ASP A 107 -5.09 -2.95 23.46
CA ASP A 107 -4.49 -2.28 24.62
C ASP A 107 -2.94 -2.25 24.54
N ASP A 108 -2.31 -3.33 24.07
CA ASP A 108 -0.85 -3.38 23.87
C ASP A 108 -0.42 -2.32 22.85
N LEU A 109 -1.14 -2.21 21.72
CA LEU A 109 -0.82 -1.27 20.66
C LEU A 109 -1.10 0.17 21.07
N GLU A 110 -2.16 0.42 21.84
CA GLU A 110 -2.44 1.75 22.42
C GLU A 110 -1.33 2.19 23.34
N ARG A 111 -0.84 1.29 24.21
CA ARG A 111 0.30 1.56 25.10
C ARG A 111 1.55 1.91 24.30
N LEU A 112 1.86 1.15 23.23
CA LEU A 112 3.02 1.42 22.37
C LEU A 112 2.89 2.78 21.66
N ALA A 113 1.71 3.13 21.17
CA ALA A 113 1.46 4.43 20.55
C ALA A 113 1.63 5.59 21.54
N ALA A 114 1.15 5.42 22.78
CA ALA A 114 1.27 6.43 23.83
C ALA A 114 2.72 6.70 24.22
N LEU A 115 3.58 5.68 24.29
CA LEU A 115 5.02 5.84 24.58
C LEU A 115 5.71 6.76 23.58
N LEU A 116 5.32 6.70 22.31
CA LEU A 116 5.84 7.61 21.32
C LEU A 116 5.26 9.01 21.52
N ASP A 117 3.95 9.17 21.71
CA ASP A 117 3.33 10.49 21.90
C ASP A 117 3.92 11.25 23.10
N GLU A 118 4.14 10.57 24.23
CA GLU A 118 4.75 11.14 25.44
C GLU A 118 6.20 11.57 25.24
N ALA A 119 6.99 10.80 24.48
CA ALA A 119 8.38 11.13 24.18
C ALA A 119 8.54 12.27 23.15
N GLY A 120 7.44 12.81 22.62
CA GLY A 120 7.42 13.94 21.69
C GLY A 120 7.09 15.30 22.31
N ARG A 121 6.89 15.38 23.64
CA ARG A 121 6.65 16.63 24.38
C ARG A 121 7.92 17.25 24.95
#